data_AF-A0A969XN52-F1
#
_entry.id   AF-A0A969XN52-F1
#
_cell.length_a   1.000
_cell.length_b   1.000
_cell.length_c   1.000
_cell.angle_alpha   90.00
_cell.angle_beta   90.00
_cell.angle_gamma   90.00
#
_symmetry.space_group_name_H-M   'P 1'
#
loop_
_entity.id
_entity.type
_entity.pdbx_description
1 polymer ?
#
loop_
_entity_poly.entity_id
_entity_poly.type
_entity_poly.pdbx_seq_one_letter_code
_entity_poly.pdbx_strand_id
1 'polypeptide(L)'
;MREERGQDLVEFALIAPILFLLLFGLMEFGVAIWHYNTLAQAAREGARAALVWAEDYREDMARSAAVGYAQGVGIGVTNADVDYGDDWFIIADPVDETAPKRYVPTVAVTITYRYEGITGLAALLPSGGLTLQASSSMLVE
;
A
#
# COMPACT_ATOMS: atom_id res chain seq x y z
N MET A 1 42.92 -29.93 24.46
CA MET A 1 41.72 -29.92 23.58
C MET A 1 40.47 -29.34 24.25
N ARG A 2 40.60 -28.38 25.19
CA ARG A 2 39.46 -27.67 25.81
C ARG A 2 39.26 -26.25 25.23
N GLU A 3 40.19 -25.79 24.41
CA GLU A 3 40.23 -24.43 23.85
C GLU A 3 39.49 -24.32 22.50
N GLU A 4 39.52 -25.37 21.68
CA GLU A 4 38.92 -25.36 20.33
C GLU A 4 37.39 -25.14 20.36
N ARG A 5 36.68 -25.70 21.33
CA ARG A 5 35.22 -25.54 21.45
C ARG A 5 34.77 -24.12 21.86
N GLY A 6 35.63 -23.36 22.53
CA GLY A 6 35.33 -21.99 22.95
C GLY A 6 35.53 -20.99 21.81
N GLN A 7 36.50 -21.26 20.93
CA GLN A 7 36.84 -20.40 19.80
C GLN A 7 35.72 -20.35 18.75
N ASP A 8 35.14 -21.51 18.40
CA ASP A 8 34.03 -21.59 17.43
C ASP A 8 32.78 -20.81 17.89
N LEU A 9 32.50 -20.84 19.20
CA LEU A 9 31.37 -20.10 19.79
C LEU A 9 31.57 -18.58 19.69
N VAL A 10 32.81 -18.10 19.86
CA VAL A 10 33.13 -16.67 19.75
C VAL A 10 33.03 -16.20 18.31
N GLU A 11 33.49 -17.00 17.35
CA GLU A 11 33.41 -16.67 15.92
C GLU A 11 31.93 -16.59 15.46
N PHE A 12 31.09 -17.53 15.90
CA PHE A 12 29.65 -17.45 15.64
C PHE A 12 29.00 -16.22 16.30
N ALA A 13 29.37 -15.90 17.54
CA ALA A 13 28.80 -14.74 18.25
C ALA A 13 29.09 -13.40 17.56
N LEU A 14 30.20 -13.29 16.81
CA LEU A 14 30.52 -12.10 16.02
C LEU A 14 29.71 -12.00 14.72
N ILE A 15 29.40 -13.13 14.09
CA ILE A 15 28.68 -13.17 12.81
C ILE A 15 27.15 -13.16 13.02
N ALA A 16 26.67 -13.78 14.10
CA ALA A 16 25.26 -13.95 14.40
C ALA A 16 24.45 -12.63 14.36
N PRO A 17 24.92 -11.48 14.89
CA PRO A 17 24.18 -10.22 14.82
C PRO A 17 23.91 -9.77 13.38
N ILE A 18 24.90 -9.89 12.49
CA ILE A 18 24.77 -9.54 11.08
C ILE A 18 23.81 -10.51 10.38
N LEU A 19 23.94 -11.81 10.68
CA LEU A 19 23.06 -12.83 10.14
C LEU A 19 21.59 -12.58 10.54
N PHE A 20 21.32 -12.27 11.80
CA PHE A 20 19.98 -11.96 12.28
C PHE A 20 19.43 -10.67 11.69
N LEU A 21 20.26 -9.63 11.54
CA LEU A 21 19.86 -8.39 10.87
C LEU A 21 19.42 -8.66 9.43
N LEU A 22 20.18 -9.48 8.69
CA LEU A 22 19.79 -9.89 7.33
C LEU A 22 18.51 -10.73 7.33
N LEU A 23 18.37 -11.69 8.23
CA LEU A 23 17.20 -12.56 8.32
C LEU A 23 15.93 -11.75 8.63
N PHE A 24 15.98 -10.89 9.65
CA PHE A 24 14.87 -10.01 10.02
C PHE A 24 14.59 -8.99 8.92
N GLY A 25 15.62 -8.42 8.29
CA GLY A 25 15.45 -7.52 7.15
C GLY A 25 14.71 -8.18 5.98
N LEU A 26 15.05 -9.42 5.63
CA LEU A 26 14.34 -10.18 4.59
C LEU A 26 12.88 -10.46 4.96
N MET A 27 12.63 -10.89 6.19
CA MET A 27 11.26 -11.11 6.67
C MET A 27 10.44 -9.82 6.63
N GLU A 28 11.01 -8.72 7.10
CA GLU A 28 10.34 -7.41 7.14
C GLU A 28 9.96 -6.93 5.73
N PHE A 29 10.86 -7.13 4.77
CA PHE A 29 10.62 -6.77 3.38
C PHE A 29 9.51 -7.62 2.75
N GLY A 30 9.47 -8.93 3.03
CA GLY A 30 8.39 -9.80 2.59
C GLY A 30 7.03 -9.34 3.11
N VAL A 31 6.95 -8.95 4.38
CA VAL A 31 5.72 -8.43 5.00
C VAL A 31 5.33 -7.06 4.41
N ALA A 32 6.29 -6.18 4.16
CA ALA A 32 6.03 -4.88 3.53
C ALA A 32 5.44 -5.05 2.12
N ILE A 33 5.96 -5.99 1.33
CA ILE A 33 5.39 -6.32 0.00
C ILE A 33 3.97 -6.85 0.14
N TRP A 34 3.71 -7.73 1.11
CA TRP A 34 2.37 -8.23 1.36
C TRP A 34 1.39 -7.11 1.74
N HIS A 35 1.81 -6.15 2.58
CA HIS A 35 1.02 -4.95 2.89
C HIS A 35 0.72 -4.14 1.63
N TYR A 36 1.74 -3.84 0.83
CA TYR A 36 1.57 -3.09 -0.42
C TYR A 36 0.55 -3.74 -1.37
N ASN A 37 0.65 -5.06 -1.59
CA ASN A 37 -0.29 -5.77 -2.45
C ASN A 37 -1.72 -5.73 -1.90
N THR A 38 -1.85 -5.84 -0.58
CA THR A 38 -3.13 -5.75 0.10
C THR A 38 -3.75 -4.36 -0.02
N LEU A 39 -2.97 -3.30 0.17
CA LEU A 39 -3.41 -1.91 -0.02
C LEU A 39 -3.85 -1.68 -1.47
N ALA A 40 -3.16 -2.28 -2.45
CA ALA A 40 -3.56 -2.20 -3.85
C ALA A 40 -4.91 -2.90 -4.12
N GLN A 41 -5.17 -4.05 -3.51
CA GLN A 41 -6.50 -4.68 -3.60
C GLN A 41 -7.57 -3.86 -2.89
N ALA A 42 -7.26 -3.30 -1.72
CA ALA A 42 -8.16 -2.42 -0.98
C ALA A 42 -8.56 -1.18 -1.80
N ALA A 43 -7.59 -0.53 -2.45
CA ALA A 43 -7.85 0.61 -3.33
C ALA A 43 -8.76 0.23 -4.50
N ARG A 44 -8.57 -0.96 -5.10
CA ARG A 44 -9.44 -1.47 -6.16
C ARG A 44 -10.87 -1.70 -5.67
N GLU A 45 -11.02 -2.26 -4.48
CA GLU A 45 -12.34 -2.49 -3.90
C GLU A 45 -13.05 -1.17 -3.57
N GLY A 46 -12.32 -0.18 -3.07
CA GLY A 46 -12.81 1.18 -2.90
C GLY A 46 -13.27 1.81 -4.22
N ALA A 47 -12.45 1.71 -5.27
CA ALA A 47 -12.80 2.25 -6.59
C ALA A 47 -14.04 1.55 -7.17
N ARG A 48 -14.18 0.22 -6.99
CA ARG A 48 -15.37 -0.53 -7.39
C ARG A 48 -16.62 -0.10 -6.65
N ALA A 49 -16.52 0.04 -5.34
CA ALA A 49 -17.63 0.49 -4.52
C ALA A 49 -18.11 1.87 -5.00
N ALA A 50 -17.18 2.79 -5.28
CA ALA A 50 -17.51 4.11 -5.81
C ALA A 50 -18.38 4.05 -7.07
N LEU A 51 -18.14 3.11 -7.99
CA LEU A 51 -18.90 2.98 -9.24
C LEU A 51 -20.39 2.69 -9.03
N VAL A 52 -20.76 2.04 -7.93
CA VAL A 52 -22.13 1.57 -7.68
C VAL A 52 -23.02 2.68 -7.14
N TRP A 53 -22.46 3.66 -6.45
CA TRP A 53 -23.22 4.67 -5.72
C TRP A 53 -23.31 6.00 -6.48
N ALA A 54 -24.37 6.75 -6.17
CA ALA A 54 -24.56 8.11 -6.65
C ALA A 54 -23.45 9.03 -6.15
N GLU A 55 -23.15 10.08 -6.92
CA GLU A 55 -22.05 11.04 -6.71
C GLU A 55 -21.90 11.48 -5.25
N ASP A 56 -23.01 11.87 -4.61
CA ASP A 56 -23.07 12.33 -3.22
C ASP A 56 -22.53 11.32 -2.18
N TYR A 57 -22.47 10.02 -2.52
CA TYR A 57 -22.06 8.95 -1.60
C TYR A 57 -20.79 8.21 -2.05
N ARG A 58 -20.21 8.56 -3.21
CA ARG A 58 -19.10 7.79 -3.78
C ARG A 58 -17.86 7.79 -2.90
N GLU A 59 -17.50 8.96 -2.38
CA GLU A 59 -16.31 9.14 -1.53
C GLU A 59 -16.42 8.29 -0.26
N ASP A 60 -17.53 8.42 0.47
CA ASP A 60 -17.76 7.69 1.72
C ASP A 60 -17.77 6.17 1.50
N MET A 61 -18.43 5.71 0.42
CA MET A 61 -18.49 4.30 0.10
C MET A 61 -17.16 3.75 -0.39
N ALA A 62 -16.39 4.53 -1.15
CA ALA A 62 -15.04 4.17 -1.58
C ALA A 62 -14.11 4.00 -0.39
N ARG A 63 -14.11 4.96 0.53
CA ARG A 63 -13.33 4.90 1.77
C ARG A 63 -13.74 3.72 2.65
N SER A 64 -15.04 3.56 2.89
CA SER A 64 -15.55 2.46 3.72
C SER A 64 -15.19 1.09 3.14
N ALA A 65 -15.28 0.90 1.83
CA ALA A 65 -14.93 -0.36 1.18
C ALA A 65 -13.42 -0.62 1.21
N ALA A 66 -12.59 0.40 0.94
CA ALA A 66 -11.14 0.28 1.00
C ALA A 66 -10.66 -0.04 2.43
N VAL A 67 -11.14 0.71 3.43
CA VAL A 67 -10.82 0.49 4.84
C VAL A 67 -11.33 -0.88 5.30
N GLY A 68 -12.57 -1.24 4.97
CA GLY A 68 -13.15 -2.53 5.34
C GLY A 68 -12.35 -3.71 4.79
N TYR A 69 -11.90 -3.62 3.53
CA TYR A 69 -11.03 -4.65 2.95
C TYR A 69 -9.69 -4.74 3.69
N ALA A 70 -8.99 -3.60 3.88
CA ALA A 70 -7.68 -3.56 4.51
C ALA A 70 -7.71 -4.04 5.98
N GLN A 71 -8.70 -3.61 6.75
CA GLN A 71 -8.87 -4.03 8.14
C GLN A 71 -9.32 -5.49 8.25
N GLY A 72 -10.11 -5.99 7.31
CA GLY A 72 -10.54 -7.39 7.25
C GLY A 72 -9.38 -8.38 7.13
N VAL A 73 -8.22 -7.93 6.65
CA VAL A 73 -6.99 -8.71 6.55
C VAL A 73 -5.90 -8.27 7.54
N GLY A 74 -6.25 -7.42 8.50
CA GLY A 74 -5.40 -7.06 9.63
C GLY A 74 -4.48 -5.85 9.42
N ILE A 75 -4.72 -5.02 8.40
CA ILE A 75 -3.98 -3.76 8.22
C ILE A 75 -4.80 -2.61 8.82
N GLY A 76 -4.19 -1.85 9.74
CA GLY A 76 -4.82 -0.75 10.48
C GLY A 76 -5.01 0.53 9.67
N VAL A 77 -5.51 0.44 8.44
CA VAL A 77 -5.86 1.59 7.59
C VAL A 77 -7.09 2.29 8.17
N THR A 78 -7.13 3.61 8.11
CA THR A 78 -8.27 4.45 8.49
C THR A 78 -8.72 5.32 7.31
N ASN A 79 -9.86 6.00 7.44
CA ASN A 79 -10.32 6.93 6.40
C ASN A 79 -9.32 8.08 6.15
N ALA A 80 -8.48 8.44 7.13
CA ALA A 80 -7.46 9.49 6.96
C ALA A 80 -6.30 9.03 6.06
N ASP A 81 -6.11 7.72 5.92
CA ASP A 81 -5.10 7.12 5.05
C ASP A 81 -5.60 6.93 3.62
N VAL A 82 -6.90 7.12 3.37
CA VAL A 82 -7.55 6.90 2.07
C VAL A 82 -7.96 8.24 1.45
N ASP A 83 -7.23 8.60 0.40
CA ASP A 83 -7.55 9.70 -0.48
C ASP A 83 -8.46 9.24 -1.62
N TYR A 84 -9.46 10.05 -1.94
CA TYR A 84 -10.44 9.80 -2.99
C TYR A 84 -10.38 10.97 -3.97
N GLY A 85 -10.25 10.65 -5.25
CA GLY A 85 -10.31 11.63 -6.32
C GLY A 85 -11.34 11.22 -7.36
N ASP A 86 -12.14 12.16 -7.80
CA ASP A 86 -12.95 12.07 -9.00
C ASP A 86 -12.37 13.00 -10.08
N ASP A 87 -12.40 12.54 -11.33
CA ASP A 87 -11.94 13.32 -12.47
C ASP A 87 -12.71 12.91 -13.73
N TRP A 88 -12.58 13.70 -14.79
CA TRP A 88 -13.18 13.43 -16.08
C TRP A 88 -12.09 13.11 -17.10
N PHE A 89 -12.12 11.90 -17.64
CA PHE A 89 -11.33 11.57 -18.82
C PHE A 89 -12.01 12.15 -20.06
N ILE A 90 -11.29 13.01 -20.78
CA ILE A 90 -11.81 13.72 -21.96
C ILE A 90 -11.34 12.99 -23.22
N ILE A 91 -12.29 12.43 -23.97
CA ILE A 91 -12.06 11.90 -25.31
C ILE A 91 -12.39 13.01 -26.30
N ALA A 92 -11.35 13.54 -26.95
CA ALA A 92 -11.46 14.51 -28.04
C ALA A 92 -11.06 13.86 -29.37
N ASP A 93 -11.69 14.28 -30.47
CA ASP A 93 -11.28 13.85 -31.79
C ASP A 93 -9.92 14.51 -32.12
N PRO A 94 -8.89 13.72 -32.52
CA PRO A 94 -7.55 14.25 -32.78
C PRO A 94 -7.45 15.04 -34.10
N VAL A 95 -8.47 14.97 -34.96
CA VAL A 95 -8.49 15.61 -36.28
C VAL A 95 -9.48 16.79 -36.32
N ASP A 96 -10.59 16.72 -35.59
CA ASP A 96 -11.59 17.78 -35.52
C ASP A 96 -11.75 18.32 -34.08
N GLU A 97 -11.07 19.43 -33.78
CA GLU A 97 -11.18 20.10 -32.48
C GLU A 97 -12.58 20.66 -32.19
N THR A 98 -13.44 20.78 -33.20
CA THR A 98 -14.82 21.26 -33.07
C THR A 98 -15.82 20.13 -32.82
N ALA A 99 -15.39 18.87 -32.95
CA ALA A 99 -16.21 17.71 -32.64
C ALA A 99 -16.60 17.70 -31.14
N PRO A 100 -17.80 17.21 -30.80
CA PRO A 100 -18.24 17.14 -29.40
C PRO A 100 -17.31 16.24 -28.58
N LYS A 101 -16.77 16.80 -27.50
CA LYS A 101 -15.93 16.07 -26.54
C LYS A 101 -16.80 15.08 -25.74
N ARG A 102 -16.32 13.86 -25.58
CA ARG A 102 -16.94 12.85 -24.72
C ARG A 102 -16.24 12.82 -23.38
N TYR A 103 -16.99 13.06 -22.32
CA TYR A 103 -16.52 13.05 -20.94
C TYR A 103 -16.85 11.71 -20.31
N VAL A 104 -15.83 11.02 -19.79
CA VAL A 104 -15.97 9.73 -19.10
C VAL A 104 -15.59 9.95 -17.64
N PRO A 105 -16.52 9.80 -16.69
CA PRO A 105 -16.18 9.99 -15.28
C PRO A 105 -15.17 8.92 -14.86
N THR A 106 -14.20 9.31 -14.06
CA THR A 106 -13.13 8.47 -13.53
C THR A 106 -13.09 8.65 -12.03
N VAL A 107 -12.87 7.56 -11.31
CA VAL A 107 -12.59 7.60 -9.88
C VAL A 107 -11.24 6.99 -9.60
N ALA A 108 -10.49 7.61 -8.70
CA ALA A 108 -9.24 7.14 -8.16
C ALA A 108 -9.35 7.01 -6.63
N VAL A 109 -8.83 5.91 -6.10
CA VAL A 109 -8.67 5.69 -4.67
C VAL A 109 -7.19 5.46 -4.40
N THR A 110 -6.61 6.25 -3.51
CA THR A 110 -5.20 6.18 -3.14
C THR A 110 -5.08 5.96 -1.64
N ILE A 111 -4.38 4.92 -1.23
CA ILE A 111 -4.14 4.60 0.17
C ILE A 111 -2.68 4.86 0.49
N THR A 112 -2.43 5.68 1.51
CA THR A 112 -1.10 6.00 2.02
C THR A 112 -0.98 5.47 3.43
N TYR A 113 -0.13 4.47 3.64
CA TYR A 113 0.01 3.78 4.91
C TYR A 113 1.45 3.76 5.39
N ARG A 114 1.68 4.06 6.67
CA ARG A 114 3.01 4.00 7.28
C ARG A 114 3.23 2.63 7.91
N TYR A 115 4.11 1.85 7.30
CA TYR A 115 4.54 0.56 7.82
C TYR A 115 5.70 0.74 8.81
N GLU A 116 5.48 0.37 10.08
CA GLU A 116 6.45 0.53 11.17
C GLU A 116 7.30 -0.73 11.42
N GLY A 117 7.03 -1.81 10.69
CA GLY A 117 7.74 -3.07 10.87
C GLY A 117 7.19 -3.94 12.00
N ILE A 118 7.33 -5.26 11.87
CA ILE A 118 7.01 -6.23 12.92
C ILE A 118 8.19 -6.40 13.89
N THR A 119 9.41 -6.39 13.35
CA THR A 119 10.64 -6.59 14.15
C THR A 119 11.19 -5.30 14.74
N GLY A 120 10.59 -4.16 14.40
CA GLY A 120 11.04 -2.82 14.81
C GLY A 120 12.26 -2.32 14.05
N LEU A 121 12.82 -3.11 13.12
CA LEU A 121 13.98 -2.70 12.32
C LEU A 121 13.66 -1.55 11.37
N ALA A 122 12.41 -1.41 10.92
CA ALA A 122 12.01 -0.28 10.08
C ALA A 122 12.17 1.07 10.79
N ALA A 123 12.15 1.11 12.12
CA ALA A 123 12.42 2.31 12.91
C ALA A 123 13.89 2.77 12.85
N LEU A 124 14.82 1.89 12.44
CA LEU A 124 16.22 2.26 12.21
C LEU A 124 16.43 3.04 10.91
N LEU A 125 15.44 3.05 10.01
CA LEU A 125 15.48 3.89 8.83
C LEU A 125 15.38 5.37 9.25
N PRO A 126 16.04 6.31 8.55
CA PRO A 126 15.97 7.73 8.88
C PRO A 126 14.55 8.31 8.91
N SER A 127 13.63 7.70 8.16
CA SER A 127 12.20 8.03 8.11
C SER A 127 11.37 7.46 9.27
N GLY A 128 11.98 6.64 10.14
CA GLY A 128 11.33 5.95 11.25
C GLY A 128 10.27 4.94 10.83
N GLY A 129 10.30 4.45 9.60
CA GLY A 129 9.32 3.55 8.99
C GLY A 129 9.33 3.64 7.46
N LEU A 130 8.48 2.84 6.81
CA LEU A 130 8.32 2.81 5.35
C LEU A 130 6.92 3.29 4.97
N THR A 131 6.83 4.34 4.15
CA THR A 131 5.55 4.79 3.59
C THR A 131 5.22 3.93 2.37
N LEU A 132 4.10 3.21 2.44
CA LEU A 132 3.53 2.43 1.36
C LEU A 132 2.37 3.21 0.76
N GLN A 133 2.39 3.41 -0.56
CA GLN A 133 1.31 4.07 -1.27
C GLN A 133 0.81 3.18 -2.39
N ALA A 134 -0.49 2.91 -2.41
CA ALA A 134 -1.12 2.14 -3.48
C ALA A 134 -2.32 2.90 -4.02
N SER A 135 -2.51 2.88 -5.33
CA SER A 135 -3.61 3.59 -5.99
C SER A 135 -4.29 2.70 -7.01
N SER A 136 -5.59 2.93 -7.20
CA SER A 136 -6.39 2.30 -8.24
C SER A 136 -7.37 3.31 -8.82
N SER A 137 -7.48 3.36 -10.14
CA SER A 137 -8.50 4.13 -10.84
C SER A 137 -9.42 3.26 -11.68
N MET A 138 -10.68 3.68 -11.82
CA MET A 138 -11.70 3.02 -12.64
C MET A 138 -12.55 4.04 -13.39
N LEU A 139 -12.96 3.67 -14.60
CA LEU A 139 -13.92 4.42 -15.40
C LEU A 139 -15.34 4.10 -14.93
N VAL A 140 -16.18 5.12 -14.86
CA VAL A 140 -17.62 5.00 -14.62
C VAL A 140 -18.29 4.90 -15.99
N GLU A 141 -18.97 3.79 -16.26
CA GLU A 141 -19.72 3.57 -17.51
C GLU A 141 -21.16 4.07 -17.43
#